data_AF-A0A8T4KEY0-F1
#
_entry.id   AF-A0A8T4KEY0-F1
#
_cell.length_a   1.000
_cell.length_b   1.000
_cell.length_c   1.000
_cell.angle_alpha   90.00
_cell.angle_beta   90.00
_cell.angle_gamma   90.00
#
_symmetry.space_group_name_H-M   'P 1'
#
loop_
_entity.id
_entity.type
_entity.pdbx_description
1 polymer ?
#
loop_
_entity_poly.entity_id
_entity_poly.type
_entity_poly.pdbx_seq_one_letter_code
_entity_poly.pdbx_strand_id
1 'polypeptide(L)'
;MITVLRLGHRFGRDDRISTHCGLVARALGADAIIYSGDHDGSMIEGLKKTSKRWGGKFRIGYETKWKKILDSNKKKGFCIVHATMYGLPLQKRIKEIRKKKKILFVIGGEKVPGELYSLVNYNIAVTNQPHSEVAALAIFMHEYFKGKELGSKFKGKINIVPQEKGKKVIEC
;
A
#
# COMPACT_ATOMS: atom_id res chain seq x y z
N MET A 1 3.80 12.22 1.03
CA MET A 1 2.54 11.53 1.37
C MET A 1 2.29 10.42 0.36
N ILE A 2 2.07 9.20 0.84
CA ILE A 2 1.74 8.03 0.01
C ILE A 2 0.42 7.41 0.49
N THR A 3 -0.51 7.28 -0.44
CA THR A 3 -1.74 6.49 -0.26
C THR A 3 -1.64 5.26 -1.14
N VAL A 4 -1.97 4.09 -0.61
CA VAL A 4 -2.10 2.85 -1.39
C VAL A 4 -3.56 2.66 -1.79
N LEU A 5 -3.81 2.31 -3.05
CA LEU A 5 -5.11 1.84 -3.51
C LEU A 5 -5.01 0.34 -3.80
N ARG A 6 -5.70 -0.49 -3.01
CA ARG A 6 -5.87 -1.92 -3.27
C ARG A 6 -7.14 -2.11 -4.08
N LEU A 7 -6.98 -2.38 -5.36
CA LEU A 7 -8.07 -2.49 -6.33
C LEU A 7 -8.58 -3.93 -6.44
N GLY A 8 -9.89 -4.09 -6.63
CA GLY A 8 -10.52 -5.38 -7.00
C GLY A 8 -10.55 -6.42 -5.88
N HIS A 9 -10.80 -6.00 -4.63
CA HIS A 9 -10.95 -6.94 -3.52
C HIS A 9 -12.23 -7.74 -3.67
N ARG A 10 -12.12 -9.04 -3.40
CA ARG A 10 -13.25 -9.99 -3.42
C ARG A 10 -13.41 -10.57 -2.02
N PHE A 11 -14.58 -10.35 -1.43
CA PHE A 11 -14.89 -10.85 -0.10
C PHE A 11 -14.92 -12.39 -0.10
N GLY A 12 -14.28 -13.02 0.90
CA GLY A 12 -14.17 -14.47 1.03
C GLY A 12 -13.13 -15.12 0.13
N ARG A 13 -12.39 -14.35 -0.69
CA ARG A 13 -11.28 -14.85 -1.51
C ARG A 13 -9.96 -14.15 -1.20
N ASP A 14 -10.02 -12.82 -1.14
CA ASP A 14 -8.82 -11.99 -1.09
C ASP A 14 -8.50 -11.51 0.34
N ASP A 15 -9.28 -11.89 1.36
CA ASP A 15 -9.26 -11.34 2.72
C ASP A 15 -7.84 -11.35 3.32
N ARG A 16 -7.12 -12.47 3.18
CA ARG A 16 -5.75 -12.60 3.67
C ARG A 16 -4.79 -11.68 2.92
N ILE A 17 -4.83 -11.67 1.59
CA ILE A 17 -3.90 -10.89 0.77
C ILE A 17 -4.17 -9.39 0.92
N SER A 18 -5.43 -8.97 0.90
CA SER A 18 -5.82 -7.59 1.21
C SER A 18 -5.35 -7.16 2.59
N THR A 19 -5.51 -8.02 3.61
CA THR A 19 -4.98 -7.73 4.95
C THR A 19 -3.46 -7.54 4.92
N HIS A 20 -2.71 -8.40 4.22
CA HIS A 20 -1.25 -8.27 4.10
C HIS A 20 -0.86 -6.98 3.38
N CYS A 21 -1.55 -6.59 2.30
CA CYS A 21 -1.35 -5.31 1.64
C CYS A 21 -1.52 -4.13 2.61
N GLY A 22 -2.57 -4.15 3.44
CA GLY A 22 -2.79 -3.13 4.48
C GLY A 22 -1.68 -3.08 5.53
N LEU A 23 -1.26 -4.25 6.03
CA LEU A 23 -0.19 -4.35 7.03
C LEU A 23 1.17 -3.88 6.46
N VAL A 24 1.50 -4.29 5.25
CA VAL A 24 2.74 -3.89 4.56
C VAL A 24 2.72 -2.40 4.25
N ALA A 25 1.62 -1.86 3.74
CA ALA A 25 1.48 -0.42 3.51
C ALA A 25 1.75 0.38 4.80
N ARG A 26 1.13 -0.04 5.91
CA ARG A 26 1.36 0.58 7.23
C ARG A 26 2.82 0.47 7.67
N ALA A 27 3.38 -0.73 7.64
CA ALA A 27 4.71 -1.01 8.17
C ALA A 27 5.81 -0.28 7.38
N LEU A 28 5.63 -0.13 6.06
CA LEU A 28 6.62 0.45 5.15
C LEU A 28 6.35 1.92 4.80
N GLY A 29 5.61 2.64 5.65
CA GLY A 29 5.58 4.10 5.63
C GLY A 29 4.51 4.75 4.75
N ALA A 30 3.50 4.01 4.28
CA ALA A 30 2.33 4.65 3.68
C ALA A 30 1.50 5.39 4.75
N ASP A 31 0.87 6.49 4.37
CA ASP A 31 0.00 7.28 5.24
C ASP A 31 -1.44 6.72 5.29
N ALA A 32 -1.84 6.03 4.22
CA ALA A 32 -3.17 5.46 4.09
C ALA A 32 -3.23 4.28 3.13
N ILE A 33 -4.24 3.43 3.31
CA ILE A 33 -4.70 2.48 2.30
C ILE A 33 -6.20 2.68 2.05
N ILE A 34 -6.61 2.56 0.80
CA ILE A 34 -8.00 2.58 0.37
C ILE A 34 -8.28 1.26 -0.37
N TYR A 35 -9.31 0.54 0.04
CA TYR A 35 -9.80 -0.65 -0.64
C TYR A 35 -10.91 -0.30 -1.62
N SER A 36 -10.96 -1.02 -2.73
CA SER A 36 -12.04 -0.97 -3.73
C SER A 36 -12.36 -2.38 -4.23
N GLY A 37 -13.59 -2.60 -4.67
CA GLY A 37 -14.15 -3.93 -4.93
C GLY A 37 -15.30 -4.19 -3.96
N ASP A 38 -15.39 -5.42 -3.46
CA ASP A 38 -16.36 -5.79 -2.43
C ASP A 38 -16.01 -5.16 -1.08
N HIS A 39 -17.03 -4.86 -0.27
CA HIS A 39 -16.83 -4.33 1.07
C HIS A 39 -16.58 -5.47 2.07
N ASP A 40 -15.43 -5.43 2.74
CA ASP A 40 -15.11 -6.33 3.85
C ASP A 40 -14.87 -5.52 5.14
N GLY A 41 -15.92 -5.40 5.95
CA GLY A 41 -15.85 -4.68 7.22
C GLY A 41 -14.91 -5.34 8.22
N SER A 42 -14.86 -6.67 8.26
CA SER A 42 -14.09 -7.44 9.24
C SER A 42 -12.58 -7.24 9.07
N MET A 43 -12.11 -7.29 7.82
CA MET A 43 -10.72 -7.02 7.45
C MET A 43 -10.34 -5.57 7.73
N ILE A 44 -11.19 -4.60 7.39
CA ILE A 44 -10.98 -3.18 7.68
C ILE A 44 -10.87 -2.95 9.20
N GLU A 45 -11.75 -3.54 9.99
CA GLU A 45 -11.72 -3.43 11.45
C GLU A 45 -10.48 -4.08 12.06
N GLY A 46 -10.07 -5.25 11.58
CA GLY A 46 -8.84 -5.92 12.01
C GLY A 46 -7.60 -5.04 11.80
N LEU A 47 -7.50 -4.37 10.65
CA LEU A 47 -6.43 -3.42 10.39
C LEU A 47 -6.50 -2.18 11.27
N LYS A 48 -7.70 -1.64 11.53
CA LYS A 48 -7.89 -0.50 12.46
C LYS A 48 -7.46 -0.87 13.89
N LYS A 49 -7.87 -2.05 14.37
CA LYS A 49 -7.45 -2.59 15.69
C LYS A 49 -5.93 -2.73 15.76
N THR A 50 -5.32 -3.26 14.70
CA THR A 50 -3.85 -3.36 14.59
C THR A 50 -3.20 -1.98 14.66
N SER A 51 -3.66 -1.02 13.86
CA SER A 51 -3.09 0.34 13.90
C SER A 51 -3.28 1.04 15.24
N LYS A 52 -4.40 0.83 15.93
CA LYS A 52 -4.64 1.39 17.27
C LYS A 52 -3.72 0.77 18.33
N ARG A 53 -3.49 -0.54 18.25
CA ARG A 53 -2.65 -1.27 19.22
C ARG A 53 -1.16 -0.98 19.03
N TRP A 54 -0.69 -1.00 17.78
CA TRP A 54 0.71 -0.81 17.43
C TRP A 54 1.08 0.65 17.12
N GLY A 55 0.12 1.56 17.17
CA GLY A 55 0.33 2.99 16.94
C GLY A 55 0.54 3.38 15.47
N GLY A 56 0.92 4.65 15.29
CA GLY A 56 1.12 5.26 13.97
C GLY A 56 -0.14 5.90 13.41
N LYS A 57 0.05 6.91 12.55
CA LYS A 57 -1.04 7.66 11.91
C LYS A 57 -1.37 7.03 10.55
N PHE A 58 -1.89 5.80 10.56
CA PHE A 58 -2.27 5.08 9.34
C PHE A 58 -3.79 5.09 9.15
N ARG A 59 -4.25 5.61 8.01
CA ARG A 59 -5.68 5.70 7.69
C ARG A 59 -6.12 4.54 6.80
N ILE A 60 -7.27 3.97 7.11
CA ILE A 60 -7.85 2.86 6.35
C ILE A 60 -9.20 3.32 5.83
N GLY A 61 -9.34 3.34 4.51
CA GLY A 61 -10.56 3.75 3.80
C GLY A 61 -11.09 2.65 2.89
N TYR A 62 -12.32 2.86 2.44
CA TYR A 62 -12.99 2.03 1.45
C TYR A 62 -13.80 2.93 0.52
N GLU A 63 -13.77 2.63 -0.77
CA GLU A 63 -14.65 3.22 -1.77
C GLU A 63 -14.87 2.20 -2.90
N THR A 64 -16.14 1.82 -3.11
CA THR A 64 -16.52 0.82 -4.10
C THR A 64 -16.05 1.22 -5.50
N LYS A 65 -16.17 2.50 -5.88
CA LYS A 65 -15.86 2.98 -7.24
C LYS A 65 -14.43 3.51 -7.31
N TRP A 66 -13.47 2.67 -7.72
CA TRP A 66 -12.05 3.06 -7.84
C TRP A 66 -11.80 4.33 -8.69
N LYS A 67 -12.63 4.59 -9.72
CA LYS A 67 -12.55 5.83 -10.52
C LYS A 67 -12.71 7.09 -9.68
N LYS A 68 -13.65 7.09 -8.71
CA LYS A 68 -13.82 8.21 -7.78
C LYS A 68 -12.57 8.44 -6.94
N ILE A 69 -11.88 7.37 -6.56
CA ILE A 69 -10.61 7.45 -5.84
C ILE A 69 -9.56 8.12 -6.72
N LEU A 70 -9.41 7.69 -7.98
CA LEU A 70 -8.44 8.33 -8.88
C LEU A 70 -8.78 9.81 -9.09
N ASP A 71 -10.02 10.13 -9.46
CA ASP A 71 -10.43 11.49 -9.79
C ASP A 71 -10.25 12.45 -8.61
N SER A 72 -10.66 12.03 -7.41
CA SER A 72 -10.48 12.83 -6.21
C SER A 72 -9.00 13.04 -5.85
N ASN A 73 -8.13 12.05 -6.09
CA ASN A 73 -6.69 12.17 -5.85
C ASN A 73 -5.99 13.01 -6.94
N LYS A 74 -6.38 12.88 -8.22
CA LYS A 74 -5.91 13.74 -9.31
C LYS A 74 -6.20 15.20 -9.00
N LYS A 75 -7.43 15.54 -8.60
CA LYS A 75 -7.83 16.89 -8.18
C LYS A 75 -7.01 17.42 -6.99
N LYS A 76 -6.50 16.53 -6.13
CA LYS A 76 -5.62 16.87 -4.99
C LYS A 76 -4.13 16.94 -5.35
N GLY A 77 -3.79 16.79 -6.63
CA GLY A 77 -2.42 16.83 -7.15
C GLY A 77 -1.59 15.57 -6.86
N PHE A 78 -2.23 14.41 -6.69
CA PHE A 78 -1.52 13.15 -6.54
C PHE A 78 -0.95 12.67 -7.87
N CYS A 79 0.29 12.19 -7.83
CA CYS A 79 0.86 11.39 -8.90
C CYS A 79 0.41 9.94 -8.74
N ILE A 80 -0.30 9.41 -9.74
CA ILE A 80 -0.84 8.05 -9.71
C ILE A 80 0.17 7.10 -10.36
N VAL A 81 0.59 6.11 -9.58
CA VAL A 81 1.60 5.13 -9.96
C VAL A 81 0.97 3.75 -9.84
N HIS A 82 0.87 3.01 -10.93
CA HIS A 82 0.27 1.69 -11.00
C HIS A 82 1.34 0.61 -11.05
N ALA A 83 1.30 -0.33 -10.10
CA ALA A 83 2.14 -1.52 -10.10
C ALA A 83 1.55 -2.58 -11.04
N THR A 84 2.29 -2.94 -12.07
CA THR A 84 1.91 -3.95 -13.06
C THR A 84 3.14 -4.55 -13.70
N MET A 85 3.15 -5.86 -13.93
CA MET A 85 4.26 -6.54 -14.60
C MET A 85 4.45 -6.08 -16.06
N TYR A 86 3.45 -5.42 -16.66
CA TYR A 86 3.56 -4.83 -18.00
C TYR A 86 4.18 -3.43 -18.01
N GLY A 87 4.49 -2.87 -16.84
CA GLY A 87 5.00 -1.51 -16.70
C GLY A 87 6.49 -1.36 -17.06
N LEU A 88 6.97 -0.12 -17.03
CA LEU A 88 8.39 0.19 -17.15
C LEU A 88 9.15 -0.27 -15.90
N PRO A 89 10.39 -0.76 -16.03
CA PRO A 89 11.20 -1.16 -14.88
C PRO A 89 11.30 -0.04 -13.84
N LEU A 90 10.99 -0.37 -12.58
CA LEU A 90 10.97 0.56 -11.45
C LEU A 90 12.25 1.38 -11.35
N GLN A 91 13.40 0.74 -11.54
CA GLN A 91 14.74 1.33 -11.45
C GLN A 91 14.91 2.51 -12.42
N LYS A 92 14.24 2.47 -13.58
CA LYS A 92 14.29 3.56 -14.58
C LYS A 92 13.47 4.78 -14.17
N ARG A 93 12.41 4.62 -13.37
CA ARG A 93 11.47 5.71 -13.03
C ARG A 93 11.49 6.14 -11.57
N ILE A 94 12.09 5.37 -10.65
CA ILE A 94 12.02 5.64 -9.21
C ILE A 94 12.60 7.02 -8.84
N LYS A 95 13.66 7.48 -9.52
CA LYS A 95 14.25 8.81 -9.28
C LYS A 95 13.25 9.94 -9.56
N GLU A 96 12.42 9.81 -10.60
CA GLU A 96 11.37 10.79 -10.93
C GLU A 96 10.20 10.70 -9.96
N ILE A 97 9.75 9.48 -9.66
CA ILE A 97 8.62 9.22 -8.76
C ILE A 97 8.93 9.77 -7.35
N ARG A 98 10.16 9.60 -6.86
CA ARG A 98 10.59 10.13 -5.54
C ARG A 98 10.51 11.65 -5.42
N LYS A 99 10.54 12.40 -6.53
CA LYS A 99 10.38 13.86 -6.52
C LYS A 99 8.92 14.29 -6.28
N LYS A 100 7.95 13.36 -6.36
CA LYS A 100 6.53 13.68 -6.21
C LYS A 100 6.16 13.76 -4.72
N LYS A 101 5.50 14.85 -4.32
CA LYS A 101 5.11 15.09 -2.92
C LYS A 101 3.94 14.21 -2.45
N LYS A 102 3.04 13.86 -3.39
CA LYS A 102 1.82 13.07 -3.14
C LYS A 102 1.74 11.94 -4.16
N ILE A 103 1.66 10.70 -3.68
CA ILE A 103 1.59 9.51 -4.53
C ILE A 103 0.35 8.70 -4.17
N LEU A 104 -0.41 8.31 -5.19
CA LEU A 104 -1.40 7.26 -5.10
C LEU A 104 -0.81 6.03 -5.76
N PHE A 105 -0.37 5.07 -4.97
CA PHE A 105 0.23 3.84 -5.44
C PHE A 105 -0.84 2.75 -5.58
N VAL A 106 -1.14 2.35 -6.80
CA VAL A 106 -2.22 1.42 -7.12
C VAL A 106 -1.64 0.01 -7.25
N ILE A 107 -2.19 -0.90 -6.48
CA ILE A 107 -1.92 -2.33 -6.56
C ILE A 107 -3.23 -3.06 -6.89
N GLY A 108 -3.16 -4.00 -7.82
CA GLY A 108 -4.32 -4.76 -8.30
C GLY A 108 -4.43 -6.14 -7.66
N GLY A 109 -5.67 -6.65 -7.58
CA GLY A 109 -5.94 -8.08 -7.49
C GLY A 109 -6.07 -8.72 -8.88
N GLU A 110 -6.80 -9.84 -8.98
CA GLU A 110 -6.86 -10.70 -10.18
C GLU A 110 -7.37 -10.00 -11.46
N LYS A 111 -8.24 -8.98 -11.34
CA LYS A 111 -8.80 -8.25 -12.50
C LYS A 111 -8.58 -6.75 -12.38
N VAL A 112 -7.51 -6.28 -13.01
CA VAL A 112 -7.26 -4.84 -13.18
C VAL A 112 -7.92 -4.36 -14.48
N PRO A 113 -8.80 -3.33 -14.44
CA PRO A 113 -9.41 -2.77 -15.64
C PRO A 113 -8.37 -2.21 -16.62
N GLY A 114 -8.47 -2.54 -17.90
CA GLY A 114 -7.53 -2.06 -18.94
C GLY A 114 -7.45 -0.54 -19.04
N GLU A 115 -8.57 0.15 -18.81
CA GLU A 115 -8.62 1.62 -18.77
C GLU A 115 -7.75 2.25 -17.67
N LEU A 116 -7.39 1.52 -16.60
CA LEU A 116 -6.49 2.04 -15.58
C LEU A 116 -5.14 2.43 -16.19
N TYR A 117 -4.65 1.65 -17.16
CA TYR A 117 -3.32 1.85 -17.75
C TYR A 117 -3.16 3.22 -18.41
N SER A 118 -4.23 3.75 -19.03
CA SER A 118 -4.21 5.07 -19.66
C SER A 118 -4.53 6.21 -18.70
N LEU A 119 -5.11 5.91 -17.53
CA LEU A 119 -5.54 6.92 -16.56
C LEU A 119 -4.47 7.29 -15.52
N VAL A 120 -3.36 6.55 -15.44
CA VAL A 120 -2.28 6.76 -14.46
C VAL A 120 -1.11 7.55 -15.05
N ASN A 121 -0.29 8.15 -14.18
CA ASN A 121 0.91 8.87 -14.60
C ASN A 121 2.07 7.91 -14.92
N TYR A 122 2.13 6.77 -14.22
CA TYR A 122 3.17 5.77 -14.40
C TYR A 122 2.57 4.37 -14.29
N ASN A 123 2.88 3.52 -15.26
CA ASN A 123 2.78 2.06 -15.11
C ASN A 123 4.18 1.54 -14.84
N ILE A 124 4.41 0.92 -13.69
CA ILE A 124 5.74 0.44 -13.26
C ILE A 124 5.72 -1.04 -12.92
N ALA A 125 6.78 -1.71 -13.36
CA ALA A 125 7.07 -3.09 -13.06
C ALA A 125 8.20 -3.15 -12.02
N VAL A 126 7.95 -3.80 -10.87
CA VAL A 126 9.02 -4.18 -9.95
C VAL A 126 9.91 -5.25 -10.62
N THR A 127 9.25 -6.22 -11.25
CA THR A 127 9.82 -7.08 -12.29
C THR A 127 8.77 -7.25 -13.38
N ASN A 128 9.20 -7.64 -14.59
CA ASN A 128 8.29 -7.99 -15.67
C ASN A 128 7.84 -9.47 -15.63
N GLN A 129 7.92 -10.10 -14.45
CA GLN A 129 7.44 -11.46 -14.20
C GLN A 129 6.17 -11.44 -13.33
N PRO A 130 5.25 -12.39 -13.50
CA PRO A 130 4.07 -12.49 -12.64
C PRO A 130 4.48 -12.87 -11.21
N HIS A 131 4.01 -12.10 -10.23
CA HIS A 131 4.24 -12.36 -8.81
C HIS A 131 3.11 -11.74 -7.97
N SER A 132 3.39 -11.38 -6.70
CA SER A 132 2.38 -10.81 -5.79
C SER A 132 2.38 -9.28 -5.78
N GLU A 133 1.18 -8.71 -5.59
CA GLU A 133 0.95 -7.30 -5.28
C GLU A 133 1.55 -6.87 -3.93
N VAL A 134 1.66 -7.80 -2.97
CA VAL A 134 2.31 -7.56 -1.67
C VAL A 134 3.81 -7.35 -1.88
N ALA A 135 4.44 -8.18 -2.70
CA ALA A 135 5.85 -8.06 -3.05
C ALA A 135 6.12 -6.78 -3.85
N ALA A 136 5.26 -6.47 -4.83
CA ALA A 136 5.35 -5.24 -5.61
C ALA A 136 5.29 -3.99 -4.70
N LEU A 137 4.35 -3.99 -3.75
CA LEU A 137 4.22 -2.93 -2.75
C LEU A 137 5.46 -2.81 -1.87
N ALA A 138 5.95 -3.92 -1.32
CA ALA A 138 7.09 -3.91 -0.42
C ALA A 138 8.35 -3.37 -1.10
N ILE A 139 8.66 -3.88 -2.31
CA ILE A 139 9.83 -3.46 -3.06
C ILE A 139 9.69 -2.01 -3.53
N PHE A 140 8.51 -1.58 -3.99
CA PHE A 140 8.29 -0.18 -4.34
C PHE A 140 8.54 0.75 -3.14
N MET A 141 7.99 0.42 -1.96
CA MET A 141 8.18 1.24 -0.76
C MET A 141 9.65 1.30 -0.36
N HIS A 142 10.35 0.16 -0.37
CA HIS A 142 11.76 0.09 -0.05
C HIS A 142 12.62 0.94 -1.00
N GLU A 143 12.40 0.81 -2.31
CA GLU A 143 13.07 1.61 -3.33
C GLU A 143 12.73 3.09 -3.18
N TYR A 144 11.48 3.42 -2.86
CA TYR A 144 11.04 4.81 -2.67
C TYR A 144 11.73 5.47 -1.47
N PHE A 145 11.68 4.82 -0.31
CA PHE A 145 12.19 5.36 0.95
C PHE A 145 13.69 5.12 1.17
N LYS A 146 14.33 4.27 0.35
CA LYS A 146 15.75 3.89 0.46
C LYS A 146 16.08 3.30 1.84
N GLY A 147 15.25 2.37 2.32
CA GLY A 147 15.44 1.69 3.60
C GLY A 147 15.11 2.50 4.86
N LYS A 148 14.85 3.81 4.74
CA LYS A 148 14.51 4.66 5.89
C LYS A 148 13.23 4.22 6.60
N GLU A 149 12.31 3.60 5.87
CA GLU A 149 11.06 3.07 6.40
C GLU A 149 11.29 1.97 7.44
N LEU A 150 12.35 1.17 7.30
CA LEU A 150 12.64 0.03 8.19
C LEU A 150 13.02 0.47 9.61
N GLY A 151 13.49 1.71 9.77
CA GLY A 151 13.79 2.32 11.07
C GLY A 151 12.61 3.05 11.71
N SER A 152 11.42 3.05 11.08
CA SER A 152 10.26 3.79 11.56
C SER A 152 9.78 3.25 12.91
N LYS A 153 9.59 4.16 13.87
CA LYS A 153 9.03 3.84 15.19
C LYS A 153 7.63 4.41 15.30
N PHE A 154 6.68 3.58 15.74
CA PHE A 154 5.32 4.00 16.03
C PHE A 154 5.13 4.12 17.55
N LYS A 155 4.50 5.20 18.00
CA LYS A 155 4.04 5.31 19.39
C LYS A 155 2.72 4.55 19.52
N GLY A 156 2.82 3.25 19.77
CA GLY A 156 1.69 2.37 20.04
C GLY A 156 1.53 2.02 21.52
N LYS A 157 0.45 1.30 21.85
CA LYS A 157 0.25 0.68 23.16
C LYS A 157 1.21 -0.46 23.42
N ILE A 158 1.72 -1.09 22.35
CA ILE A 158 2.74 -2.13 22.44
C ILE A 158 3.85 -1.87 21.43
N ASN A 159 5.06 -2.30 21.79
CA ASN A 159 6.24 -2.28 20.92
C ASN A 159 7.05 -3.58 21.07
N ILE A 160 7.71 -4.00 19.99
CA ILE A 160 8.68 -5.10 20.04
C ILE A 160 10.05 -4.54 20.41
N VAL A 161 10.72 -5.19 21.36
CA VAL A 161 12.15 -5.01 21.59
C VAL A 161 12.88 -6.08 20.76
N PRO A 162 13.75 -5.70 19.79
CA PRO A 162 14.52 -6.67 19.01
C PRO A 162 15.35 -7.58 19.93
N GLN A 163 15.31 -8.88 19.70
CA GLN A 163 16.04 -9.89 20.47
C GLN A 163 16.83 -10.77 19.51
N GLU A 164 18.06 -11.13 19.85
CA GLU A 164 18.84 -12.12 19.10
C GLU A 164 18.17 -13.50 19.16
N LYS A 165 17.64 -13.87 20.33
CA LYS A 165 16.84 -15.08 20.56
C LYS A 165 15.67 -14.76 21.50
N GLY A 166 14.48 -15.26 21.18
CA GLY A 166 13.26 -15.06 21.98
C GLY A 166 12.35 -13.94 21.47
N LYS A 167 11.33 -13.60 22.26
CA LYS A 167 10.31 -12.59 21.93
C LYS A 167 10.09 -11.69 23.13
N LYS A 168 10.25 -10.38 22.97
CA LYS A 168 9.97 -9.39 24.01
C LYS A 168 9.03 -8.31 23.49
N VAL A 169 7.90 -8.16 24.18
CA VAL A 169 6.89 -7.13 23.94
C VAL A 169 6.85 -6.24 25.17
N ILE A 170 6.84 -4.92 24.97
CA ILE A 170 6.59 -3.94 26.03
C ILE A 170 5.24 -3.28 25.80
N GLU A 171 4.51 -3.03 26.88
CA GLU A 171 3.32 -2.17 26.89
C GLU A 171 3.76 -0.73 27.21
N CYS A 172 3.12 0.26 26.58
CA CYS A 172 3.50 1.68 26.64
C CYS A 172 2.31 2.57 26.99
#